data_AF-A0A7X9INB7-F1
#
_entry.id   AF-A0A7X9INB7-F1
#
_cell.length_a   1.000
_cell.length_b   1.000
_cell.length_c   1.000
_cell.angle_alpha   90.00
_cell.angle_beta   90.00
_cell.angle_gamma   90.00
#
_symmetry.space_group_name_H-M   'P 1'
#
loop_
_entity.id
_entity.type
_entity.pdbx_description
1 polymer ?
#
loop_
_entity_poly.entity_id
_entity_poly.type
_entity_poly.pdbx_seq_one_letter_code
_entity_poly.pdbx_strand_id
1 'polypeptide(L)'
;MDELSIHRFSHEAMSTFFELLVAGEKEIYARSAAQAFFKEIDRLERLFSRFDPGSEISMINRLEPGETLPIGIETYECFKMSFELMAATGGAFNINFWAIKNKQAAAGGGGSNKEKDKTRNSTESGDSQNNKIGPAVGTVKTETGSGQESRSEK
;
A
#
# COMPACT_ATOMS: atom_id res chain seq x y z
N MET A 1 23.28 -37.03 -17.96
CA MET A 1 22.74 -35.80 -17.34
C MET A 1 21.25 -35.90 -17.51
N ASP A 2 20.50 -36.06 -16.43
CA ASP A 2 19.04 -36.09 -16.53
C ASP A 2 18.57 -34.72 -17.02
N GLU A 3 17.87 -34.72 -18.15
CA GLU A 3 17.22 -33.55 -18.69
C GLU A 3 16.08 -33.19 -17.71
N LEU A 4 16.28 -32.11 -16.94
CA LEU A 4 15.29 -31.65 -15.98
C LEU A 4 14.04 -31.20 -16.76
N SER A 5 12.94 -31.94 -16.62
CA SER A 5 11.66 -31.51 -17.18
C SER A 5 11.22 -30.21 -16.50
N ILE A 6 10.85 -29.22 -17.31
CA ILE A 6 10.33 -27.93 -16.85
C ILE A 6 8.83 -27.91 -17.14
N HIS A 7 8.04 -27.81 -16.08
CA HIS A 7 6.59 -27.63 -16.15
C HIS A 7 6.28 -26.13 -16.03
N ARG A 8 5.53 -25.59 -16.98
CA ARG A 8 5.13 -24.18 -17.00
C ARG A 8 3.62 -24.08 -16.82
N PHE A 9 3.21 -23.19 -15.93
CA PHE A 9 1.80 -22.85 -15.68
C PHE A 9 1.63 -21.34 -15.73
N SER A 10 0.46 -20.88 -16.17
CA SER A 10 0.12 -19.45 -16.26
C SER A 10 -1.25 -19.19 -15.65
N HIS A 11 -1.42 -18.01 -15.06
CA HIS A 11 -2.68 -17.57 -14.48
C HIS A 11 -2.84 -16.04 -14.61
N GLU A 12 -4.06 -15.58 -14.86
CA GLU A 12 -4.37 -14.16 -14.90
C GLU A 12 -4.83 -13.69 -13.53
N ALA A 13 -4.15 -12.70 -12.97
CA ALA A 13 -4.49 -12.08 -11.70
C ALA A 13 -3.87 -10.67 -11.62
N MET A 14 -4.44 -9.81 -10.78
CA MET A 14 -4.04 -8.41 -10.59
C MET A 14 -3.96 -7.63 -11.92
N SER A 15 -4.86 -7.94 -12.86
CA SER A 15 -4.87 -7.41 -14.22
C SER A 15 -3.57 -7.66 -15.02
N THR A 16 -2.85 -8.73 -14.70
CA THR A 16 -1.61 -9.15 -15.37
C THR A 16 -1.55 -10.68 -15.48
N PHE A 17 -0.51 -11.20 -16.14
CA PHE A 17 -0.22 -12.63 -16.23
C PHE A 17 0.90 -13.01 -15.26
N PHE A 18 0.68 -14.06 -14.48
CA PHE A 18 1.69 -14.72 -13.66
C PHE A 18 2.09 -16.04 -14.32
N GLU A 19 3.39 -16.29 -14.44
CA GLU A 19 3.92 -17.59 -14.87
C GLU A 19 4.71 -18.25 -13.74
N LEU A 20 4.47 -19.55 -13.54
CA LEU A 20 5.25 -20.39 -12.63
C LEU A 20 5.94 -21.48 -13.43
N LEU A 21 7.27 -21.55 -13.29
CA LEU A 21 8.11 -22.58 -13.88
C LEU A 21 8.65 -23.48 -12.78
N VAL A 22 8.37 -24.78 -12.88
CA VAL A 22 8.80 -25.80 -11.91
C VAL A 22 9.68 -26.81 -12.63
N ALA A 23 10.96 -26.86 -12.27
CA ALA A 23 11.95 -27.73 -12.89
C ALA A 23 12.25 -28.96 -12.03
N GLY A 24 12.47 -30.12 -12.66
CA GLY A 24 12.99 -31.32 -11.99
C GLY A 24 11.97 -32.10 -11.17
N GLU A 25 10.70 -31.71 -11.23
CA GLU A 25 9.63 -32.34 -10.45
C GLU A 25 8.70 -33.18 -11.30
N LYS A 26 7.96 -34.09 -10.65
CA LYS A 26 6.87 -34.82 -11.29
C LYS A 26 5.75 -33.86 -11.65
N GLU A 27 5.17 -34.01 -12.84
CA GLU A 27 4.12 -33.12 -13.35
C GLU A 27 2.95 -32.95 -12.37
N ILE A 28 2.50 -34.03 -11.74
CA ILE A 28 1.39 -34.01 -10.77
C ILE A 28 1.71 -33.08 -9.58
N TYR A 29 2.93 -33.18 -9.06
CA TYR A 29 3.38 -32.34 -7.95
C TYR A 29 3.51 -30.88 -8.39
N ALA A 30 4.16 -30.64 -9.54
CA ALA A 30 4.31 -29.32 -10.11
C ALA A 30 2.95 -28.61 -10.32
N ARG A 31 1.95 -29.36 -10.80
CA ARG A 31 0.57 -28.86 -10.99
C ARG A 31 -0.09 -28.51 -9.67
N SER A 32 0.06 -29.34 -8.63
CA SER A 32 -0.50 -29.05 -7.31
C SER A 32 0.15 -27.82 -6.66
N ALA A 33 1.47 -27.67 -6.79
CA ALA A 33 2.20 -26.48 -6.34
C ALA A 33 1.73 -25.22 -7.07
N ALA A 34 1.54 -25.30 -8.39
CA ALA A 34 1.02 -24.19 -9.19
C ALA A 34 -0.39 -23.76 -8.75
N GLN A 35 -1.28 -24.72 -8.51
CA GLN A 35 -2.63 -24.43 -8.01
C GLN A 35 -2.61 -23.73 -6.65
N ALA A 36 -1.74 -24.16 -5.73
CA ALA A 36 -1.58 -23.52 -4.43
C ALA A 36 -1.03 -22.09 -4.57
N PHE A 37 -0.03 -21.89 -5.43
CA PHE A 37 0.55 -20.59 -5.73
C PHE A 37 -0.50 -19.62 -6.29
N PHE A 38 -1.23 -20.01 -7.34
CA PHE A 38 -2.22 -19.12 -7.95
C PHE A 38 -3.40 -18.82 -7.02
N LYS A 39 -3.83 -19.80 -6.21
CA LYS A 39 -4.85 -19.56 -5.18
C LYS A 39 -4.42 -18.49 -4.18
N GLU A 40 -3.13 -18.42 -3.85
CA GLU A 40 -2.61 -17.39 -2.96
C GLU A 40 -2.55 -16.01 -3.64
N ILE A 41 -2.15 -15.96 -4.91
CA ILE A 41 -2.22 -14.72 -5.70
C ILE A 41 -3.66 -14.19 -5.77
N ASP A 42 -4.64 -15.05 -6.04
CA ASP A 42 -6.06 -14.68 -6.05
C ASP A 42 -6.55 -14.15 -4.69
N ARG A 43 -6.05 -14.72 -3.59
CA ARG A 43 -6.37 -14.25 -2.24
C ARG A 43 -5.81 -12.86 -1.99
N LEU A 44 -4.55 -12.61 -2.34
CA LEU A 44 -3.90 -11.31 -2.20
C LEU A 44 -4.55 -10.24 -3.10
N GLU A 45 -4.95 -10.60 -4.32
CA GLU A 45 -5.66 -9.69 -5.21
C GLU A 45 -6.96 -9.17 -4.57
N ARG A 46 -7.76 -10.06 -3.96
CA ARG A 46 -8.99 -9.67 -3.26
C ARG A 46 -8.73 -8.71 -2.12
N LEU A 47 -7.60 -8.87 -1.43
CA LEU A 47 -7.19 -8.01 -0.31
C LEU A 47 -6.78 -6.61 -0.79
N PHE A 48 -6.03 -6.56 -1.89
CA PHE A 48 -5.36 -5.34 -2.38
C PHE A 48 -6.10 -4.60 -3.50
N SER A 49 -7.19 -5.17 -4.01
CA SER A 49 -7.94 -4.57 -5.12
C SER A 49 -8.60 -3.26 -4.73
N ARG A 50 -8.24 -2.15 -5.39
CA ARG A 50 -8.96 -0.87 -5.26
C ARG A 50 -10.34 -0.85 -5.93
N PHE A 51 -10.70 -1.92 -6.65
CA PHE A 51 -11.92 -2.00 -7.44
C PHE A 51 -12.98 -2.89 -6.78
N ASP A 52 -12.56 -3.82 -5.93
CA ASP A 52 -13.47 -4.63 -5.13
C ASP A 52 -13.89 -3.83 -3.89
N PRO A 53 -15.18 -3.48 -3.73
CA PRO A 53 -15.66 -2.74 -2.56
C PRO A 53 -15.41 -3.46 -1.22
N GLY A 54 -15.30 -4.80 -1.25
CA GLY A 54 -15.05 -5.65 -0.10
C GLY A 54 -13.57 -5.82 0.28
N SER A 55 -12.64 -5.28 -0.52
CA SER A 55 -11.22 -5.35 -0.19
C SER A 55 -10.84 -4.45 0.98
N GLU A 56 -9.75 -4.79 1.66
CA GLU A 56 -9.22 -3.95 2.75
C GLU A 56 -8.78 -2.59 2.22
N ILE A 57 -8.17 -2.52 1.04
CA ILE A 57 -7.77 -1.24 0.44
C ILE A 57 -8.99 -0.35 0.19
N SER A 58 -10.08 -0.90 -0.34
CA SER A 58 -11.31 -0.15 -0.58
C SER A 58 -11.98 0.29 0.74
N MET A 59 -11.95 -0.55 1.77
CA MET A 59 -12.45 -0.20 3.10
C MET A 59 -11.61 0.92 3.75
N ILE A 60 -10.28 0.82 3.70
CA ILE A 60 -9.36 1.84 4.22
C ILE A 60 -9.58 3.18 3.53
N ASN A 61 -9.77 3.18 2.21
CA ASN A 61 -10.02 4.40 1.44
C ASN A 61 -11.35 5.10 1.79
N ARG A 62 -12.26 4.42 2.50
CA ARG A 62 -13.55 4.98 2.96
C ARG A 62 -13.56 5.35 4.43
N LEU A 63 -12.48 5.12 5.17
CA LEU A 63 -12.40 5.51 6.57
C LEU A 63 -12.46 7.02 6.71
N GLU A 64 -13.33 7.49 7.58
CA GLU A 64 -13.38 8.88 7.98
C GLU A 64 -12.24 9.19 8.98
N PRO A 65 -11.82 10.47 9.12
CA PRO A 65 -10.82 10.86 10.11
C PRO A 65 -11.19 10.40 11.52
N GLY A 66 -10.25 9.72 12.19
CA GLY A 66 -10.44 9.17 13.53
C GLY A 66 -11.07 7.78 13.57
N GLU A 67 -11.51 7.23 12.44
CA GLU A 67 -11.93 5.83 12.35
C GLU A 67 -10.72 4.88 12.28
N THR A 68 -11.00 3.63 12.64
CA THR A 68 -10.00 2.57 12.65
C THR A 68 -10.56 1.30 12.04
N LEU A 69 -9.75 0.63 11.22
CA LEU A 69 -10.10 -0.66 10.63
C LEU A 69 -9.08 -1.72 11.05
N PRO A 70 -9.52 -2.87 11.60
CA PRO A 70 -8.65 -4.04 11.73
C PRO A 70 -8.35 -4.60 10.34
N ILE A 71 -7.07 -4.84 10.07
CA ILE A 71 -6.60 -5.36 8.78
C ILE A 71 -5.77 -6.63 8.97
N GLY A 72 -5.71 -7.43 7.90
CA GLY A 72 -4.85 -8.60 7.81
C GLY A 72 -3.36 -8.25 7.94
N ILE A 73 -2.57 -9.26 8.31
CA ILE A 73 -1.12 -9.09 8.50
C ILE A 73 -0.43 -8.71 7.18
N GLU A 74 -0.92 -9.22 6.06
CA GLU A 74 -0.37 -8.99 4.72
C GLU A 74 -0.54 -7.52 4.30
N THR A 75 -1.72 -6.94 4.53
CA THR A 75 -1.96 -5.50 4.31
C THR A 75 -1.10 -4.66 5.24
N TYR A 76 -0.99 -5.06 6.50
CA TYR A 76 -0.19 -4.33 7.48
C TYR A 76 1.30 -4.28 7.09
N GLU A 77 1.90 -5.44 6.75
CA GLU A 77 3.30 -5.50 6.34
C GLU A 77 3.55 -4.76 5.02
N CYS A 78 2.61 -4.85 4.07
CA CYS A 78 2.68 -4.09 2.82
C CYS A 78 2.68 -2.58 3.06
N PHE A 79 1.80 -2.09 3.95
CA PHE A 79 1.73 -0.68 4.31
C PHE A 79 2.96 -0.21 5.06
N LYS A 80 3.43 -0.99 6.03
CA LYS A 80 4.64 -0.70 6.78
C LYS A 80 5.84 -0.50 5.83
N MET A 81 6.09 -1.46 4.93
CA MET A 81 7.14 -1.36 3.92
C MET A 81 6.93 -0.14 2.99
N SER A 82 5.68 0.11 2.60
CA SER A 82 5.35 1.24 1.73
C SER A 82 5.65 2.60 2.38
N PHE A 83 5.39 2.75 3.69
CA PHE A 83 5.73 3.95 4.44
C PHE A 83 7.24 4.10 4.64
N GLU A 84 7.94 3.00 4.92
CA GLU A 84 9.41 2.97 5.00
C GLU A 84 10.03 3.43 3.66
N LEU A 85 9.52 2.92 2.53
CA LEU A 85 9.94 3.35 1.19
C LEU A 85 9.58 4.80 0.89
N MET A 86 8.40 5.27 1.32
CA MET A 86 8.01 6.67 1.16
C MET A 86 9.01 7.61 1.85
N ALA A 87 9.40 7.28 3.09
CA ALA A 87 10.41 8.03 3.83
C ALA A 87 11.79 7.95 3.15
N ALA A 88 12.23 6.75 2.77
CA ALA A 88 13.54 6.52 2.14
C ALA A 88 13.69 7.23 0.79
N THR A 89 12.59 7.43 0.06
CA THR A 89 12.58 8.09 -1.25
C THR A 89 12.26 9.58 -1.19
N GLY A 90 12.14 10.16 0.02
CA GLY A 90 11.74 11.57 0.16
C GLY A 90 10.36 11.87 -0.44
N GLY A 91 9.47 10.88 -0.45
CA GLY A 91 8.11 10.97 -1.00
C GLY A 91 8.00 10.75 -2.52
N ALA A 92 9.09 10.40 -3.23
CA ALA A 92 9.01 10.08 -4.66
C ALA A 92 8.16 8.82 -4.92
N PHE A 93 8.21 7.84 -4.01
CA PHE A 93 7.21 6.78 -3.91
C PHE A 93 6.16 7.17 -2.86
N ASN A 94 4.89 7.29 -3.23
CA ASN A 94 3.83 7.66 -2.29
C ASN A 94 2.51 6.91 -2.57
N ILE A 95 2.11 6.01 -1.66
CA ILE A 95 0.88 5.23 -1.78
C ILE A 95 -0.40 6.07 -1.64
N ASN A 96 -0.33 7.26 -1.04
CA ASN A 96 -1.44 8.21 -0.86
C ASN A 96 -1.51 9.27 -1.97
N PHE A 97 -0.75 9.10 -3.07
CA PHE A 97 -0.62 10.11 -4.12
C PHE A 97 -1.97 10.61 -4.68
N TRP A 98 -2.96 9.72 -4.84
CA TRP A 98 -4.29 10.09 -5.33
C TRP A 98 -5.03 11.07 -4.42
N ALA A 99 -4.92 10.89 -3.09
CA ALA A 99 -5.53 11.81 -2.13
C ALA A 99 -4.90 13.21 -2.22
N ILE A 100 -3.59 13.30 -2.43
CA ILE A 100 -2.86 14.56 -2.59
C ILE A 100 -3.30 15.27 -3.88
N LYS A 101 -3.36 14.54 -5.01
CA LYS A 101 -3.79 15.09 -6.30
C LYS A 101 -5.22 15.66 -6.23
N ASN A 102 -6.13 14.98 -5.55
CA ASN A 102 -7.52 15.42 -5.41
C ASN A 102 -7.66 16.65 -4.50
N LYS A 103 -6.87 16.74 -3.41
CA LYS A 103 -6.81 17.96 -2.58
C LYS A 103 -6.31 19.17 -3.37
N GLN A 104 -5.30 18.99 -4.23
CA GLN A 104 -4.78 20.07 -5.07
C GLN A 104 -5.77 20.50 -6.16
N ALA A 105 -6.53 19.57 -6.74
CA ALA A 105 -7.61 19.88 -7.68
C ALA A 105 -8.78 20.61 -7.00
N ALA A 106 -9.16 20.20 -5.78
CA ALA A 106 -10.21 20.86 -5.00
C ALA A 106 -9.80 22.26 -4.50
N ALA A 107 -8.52 22.45 -4.15
CA ALA A 107 -7.96 23.75 -3.77
C ALA A 107 -7.65 24.66 -4.98
N GLY A 108 -7.54 24.09 -6.19
CA GLY A 108 -7.18 24.77 -7.43
C GLY A 108 -8.35 25.27 -8.28
N GLY A 109 -9.57 25.31 -7.74
CA GLY A 109 -10.75 25.91 -8.37
C GLY A 109 -10.67 27.44 -8.44
N GLY A 110 -9.70 27.97 -9.20
CA GLY A 110 -9.48 29.40 -9.36
C GLY A 110 -8.18 29.72 -10.10
N GLY A 111 -8.06 29.29 -11.36
CA GLY A 111 -6.90 29.60 -12.20
C GLY A 111 -7.25 30.52 -13.38
N SER A 112 -7.03 31.82 -13.21
CA SER A 112 -6.58 32.67 -14.33
C SER A 112 -5.08 32.87 -14.17
N ASN A 113 -4.35 32.60 -15.26
CA ASN A 113 -2.89 32.56 -15.34
C ASN A 113 -2.19 33.80 -14.76
N LYS A 114 -1.09 33.59 -14.03
CA LYS A 114 0.10 34.46 -14.11
C LYS A 114 1.39 33.73 -13.75
N GLU A 115 2.39 34.02 -14.56
CA GLU A 115 3.75 33.49 -14.61
C GLU A 115 4.69 34.21 -13.61
N LYS A 116 5.77 33.49 -13.21
CA LYS A 116 6.98 33.92 -12.44
C LYS A 116 6.73 34.10 -10.94
N ASP A 117 7.59 33.69 -10.01
CA ASP A 117 9.05 33.78 -9.93
C ASP A 117 9.57 32.81 -8.84
N LYS A 118 10.88 32.51 -8.89
CA LYS A 118 11.64 31.75 -7.90
C LYS A 118 11.37 32.22 -6.46
N THR A 119 11.10 31.29 -5.55
CA THR A 119 11.75 31.34 -4.23
C THR A 119 11.88 29.93 -3.67
N ARG A 120 13.11 29.59 -3.28
CA ARG A 120 13.45 28.47 -2.40
C ARG A 120 12.59 28.58 -1.14
N ASN A 121 12.28 27.46 -0.49
CA ASN A 121 12.48 27.33 0.95
C ASN A 121 12.43 25.86 1.36
N SER A 122 13.55 25.46 1.93
CA SER A 122 13.76 24.38 2.88
C SER A 122 12.84 24.50 4.09
N THR A 123 12.32 23.36 4.55
CA THR A 123 11.78 23.13 5.90
C THR A 123 12.01 21.65 6.19
N GLU A 124 13.10 21.33 6.86
CA GLU A 124 13.19 21.14 8.32
C GLU A 124 12.58 19.81 8.79
N SER A 125 13.51 19.03 9.32
CA SER A 125 13.44 17.75 10.01
C SER A 125 12.72 17.83 11.36
N GLY A 126 12.02 16.74 11.72
CA GLY A 126 11.40 16.47 13.02
C GLY A 126 9.95 16.02 12.83
N ASP A 127 9.42 14.93 13.40
CA ASP A 127 9.88 14.11 14.50
C ASP A 127 9.39 12.66 14.38
N SER A 128 10.24 11.77 14.88
CA SER A 128 10.00 10.35 15.10
C SER A 128 9.16 10.16 16.37
N GLN A 129 7.95 9.57 16.31
CA GLN A 129 7.29 8.97 17.49
C GLN A 129 6.40 7.78 17.07
N ASN A 130 6.84 6.54 17.31
CA ASN A 130 6.51 5.69 18.47
C ASN A 130 5.10 5.06 18.43
N ASN A 131 5.00 3.86 17.85
CA ASN A 131 3.78 3.04 17.92
C ASN A 131 4.04 1.82 18.81
N LYS A 132 3.38 1.76 19.98
CA LYS A 132 3.49 0.65 20.93
C LYS A 132 2.74 -0.59 20.41
N ILE A 133 3.41 -1.74 20.56
CA ILE A 133 3.04 -3.04 20.00
C ILE A 133 2.10 -3.82 20.94
N GLY A 134 0.97 -4.27 20.40
CA GLY A 134 0.06 -5.29 20.94
C GLY A 134 -0.34 -6.28 19.82
N PRO A 135 -0.91 -7.46 20.12
CA PRO A 135 -0.79 -8.64 19.28
C PRO A 135 -1.60 -8.62 17.96
N ALA A 136 -0.94 -9.04 16.88
CA ALA A 136 -1.38 -9.68 15.63
C ALA A 136 -2.69 -9.25 14.90
N VAL A 137 -3.13 -8.01 15.04
CA VAL A 137 -4.03 -7.34 14.07
C VAL A 137 -3.50 -5.94 13.85
N GLY A 138 -3.09 -5.62 12.61
CA GLY A 138 -2.72 -4.26 12.25
C GLY A 138 -3.97 -3.37 12.34
N THR A 139 -3.85 -2.19 12.94
CA THR A 139 -4.93 -1.19 12.91
C THR A 139 -4.44 0.01 12.12
N VAL A 140 -5.15 0.38 11.06
CA VAL A 140 -4.89 1.64 10.35
C VAL A 140 -5.71 2.74 11.01
N LYS A 141 -5.08 3.88 11.29
CA LYS A 141 -5.72 5.08 11.82
C LYS A 141 -5.50 6.23 10.84
N THR A 142 -6.51 7.05 10.64
CA THR A 142 -6.41 8.32 9.93
C THR A 142 -6.36 9.44 10.97
N GLU A 143 -5.30 10.25 10.98
CA GLU A 143 -5.16 11.37 11.91
C GLU A 143 -5.35 12.72 11.22
N THR A 144 -5.99 13.65 11.94
CA THR A 144 -6.14 15.05 11.53
C THR A 144 -4.95 15.82 12.10
N GLY A 145 -4.11 16.38 11.22
CA GLY A 145 -3.09 17.34 11.63
C GLY A 145 -3.73 18.61 12.18
N SER A 146 -3.96 18.68 13.48
CA SER A 146 -4.18 19.92 14.22
C SER A 146 -3.31 19.89 15.48
N GLY A 147 -2.08 20.39 15.35
CA GLY A 147 -1.29 20.74 16.52
C GLY A 147 -1.98 21.85 17.29
N GLN A 148 -2.44 21.53 18.49
CA GLN A 148 -2.57 22.51 19.56
C GLN A 148 -1.90 21.92 20.79
N GLU A 149 -0.71 22.44 21.09
CA GLU A 149 -0.09 22.34 22.40
C GLU A 149 -1.10 22.78 23.46
N SER A 150 -1.48 21.86 24.34
CA SER A 150 -2.13 22.23 25.60
C SER A 150 -1.07 22.86 26.51
N ARG A 151 -1.01 24.19 26.45
CA ARG A 151 -0.31 25.02 27.43
C ARG A 151 -0.87 24.69 28.82
N SER A 152 -0.03 24.07 29.64
CA SER A 152 -0.25 23.89 31.07
C SER A 152 -0.19 25.26 31.75
N GLU A 153 -1.25 25.67 32.43
CA GLU A 153 -1.18 26.73 33.43
C GLU A 153 -1.76 26.25 34.77
N LYS A 154 -1.07 26.69 35.81
CA LYS A 154 -1.14 26.37 37.24
C LYS A 154 -2.53 26.34 37.87
#